data_AF-A0A9D1T3Z4-F1
#
_entry.id   AF-A0A9D1T3Z4-F1
#
_cell.length_a   1.000
_cell.length_b   1.000
_cell.length_c   1.000
_cell.angle_alpha   90.00
_cell.angle_beta   90.00
_cell.angle_gamma   90.00
#
_symmetry.space_group_name_H-M   'P 1'
#
loop_
_entity.id
_entity.type
_entity.pdbx_description
1 polymer ?
#
loop_
_entity_poly.entity_id
_entity_poly.type
_entity_poly.pdbx_seq_one_letter_code
_entity_poly.pdbx_strand_id
1 'polypeptide(L)'
;MDNQEVKLFRETITYGDAMVCFQNRYYFFNGPCLDKLTRKSHFEIYRLKGMRDGLDAVIFETDQDSPEACIEAFLEAAIWGGHTFWEVAREMQWV
;
A
#
# COMPACT_ATOMS: atom_id res chain seq x y z
N MET A 1 17.35 5.76 -0.66
CA MET A 1 16.47 5.95 0.49
C MET A 1 17.33 5.86 1.70
N ASP A 2 17.39 6.94 2.45
CA ASP A 2 18.00 6.88 3.77
C ASP A 2 17.10 6.08 4.73
N ASN A 3 17.63 5.71 5.89
CA ASN A 3 16.93 4.87 6.88
C ASN A 3 15.73 5.60 7.55
N GLN A 4 15.71 6.93 7.47
CA GLN A 4 14.71 7.82 8.07
C GLN A 4 13.51 8.01 7.12
N GLU A 5 13.73 8.14 5.81
CA GLU A 5 12.69 8.16 4.77
C GLU A 5 11.88 6.86 4.77
N VAL A 6 12.57 5.71 4.85
CA VAL A 6 11.94 4.39 4.93
C VAL A 6 11.07 4.26 6.18
N LYS A 7 11.57 4.77 7.31
CA LYS A 7 10.84 4.73 8.57
C LYS A 7 9.59 5.60 8.52
N LEU A 8 9.71 6.83 8.01
CA LEU A 8 8.59 7.76 7.89
C LEU A 8 7.50 7.22 6.94
N PHE A 9 7.93 6.61 5.82
CA PHE A 9 7.05 5.91 4.91
C PHE A 9 6.27 4.80 5.61
N ARG A 10 6.98 3.90 6.30
CA ARG A 10 6.36 2.80 7.05
C ARG A 10 5.35 3.32 8.06
N GLU A 11 5.72 4.31 8.86
CA GLU A 11 4.80 4.90 9.85
C GLU A 11 3.57 5.51 9.17
N THR A 12 3.74 6.20 8.04
CA THR A 12 2.63 6.83 7.29
C THR A 12 1.63 5.80 6.81
N ILE A 13 2.08 4.70 6.18
CA ILE A 13 1.18 3.68 5.64
C ILE A 13 0.68 2.69 6.70
N THR A 14 1.40 2.53 7.82
CA THR A 14 0.97 1.65 8.92
C THR A 14 -0.20 2.27 9.68
N TYR A 15 -0.22 3.61 9.79
CA TYR A 15 -1.18 4.33 10.63
C TYR A 15 -2.10 5.27 9.85
N GLY A 16 -2.09 5.20 8.52
CA GLY A 16 -2.88 6.07 7.68
C GLY A 16 -3.03 5.55 6.26
N ASP A 17 -3.86 6.27 5.52
CA ASP A 17 -4.08 6.03 4.11
C ASP A 17 -3.12 6.87 3.27
N ALA A 18 -2.83 6.39 2.07
CA ALA A 18 -2.00 7.12 1.14
C ALA A 18 -2.48 6.99 -0.30
N MET A 19 -2.11 7.96 -1.13
CA MET A 19 -2.28 7.87 -2.57
C MET A 19 -0.94 8.03 -3.27
N VAL A 20 -0.70 7.17 -4.26
CA VAL A 20 0.50 7.23 -5.08
C VAL A 20 0.15 7.19 -6.57
N CYS A 21 0.94 7.88 -7.38
CA CYS A 21 0.92 7.77 -8.81
C CYS A 21 2.14 6.97 -9.28
N PHE A 22 1.92 5.95 -10.11
CA PHE A 22 2.96 5.14 -10.73
C PHE A 22 2.57 4.83 -12.18
N GLN A 23 3.47 5.10 -13.14
CA GLN A 23 3.23 4.92 -14.58
C GLN A 23 1.90 5.55 -15.05
N ASN A 24 1.62 6.77 -14.61
CA ASN A 24 0.40 7.53 -14.93
C ASN A 24 -0.91 6.82 -14.49
N ARG A 25 -0.84 5.98 -13.45
CA ARG A 25 -1.98 5.35 -12.79
C ARG A 25 -1.96 5.69 -11.30
N TYR A 26 -3.14 5.89 -10.73
CA TYR A 26 -3.31 6.21 -9.32
C TYR A 26 -3.66 4.97 -8.51
N TYR A 27 -3.08 4.88 -7.32
CA TYR A 27 -3.29 3.80 -6.38
C TYR A 27 -3.59 4.37 -5.00
N PHE A 28 -4.61 3.83 -4.34
CA PHE A 28 -5.00 4.17 -2.98
C PHE A 28 -4.64 3.03 -2.06
N PHE A 29 -3.89 3.36 -1.01
CA PHE A 29 -3.41 2.46 0.02
C PHE A 29 -4.37 2.65 1.19
N ASN A 30 -5.24 1.66 1.42
CA ASN A 30 -6.15 1.63 2.55
C ASN A 30 -5.39 1.05 3.73
N GLY A 31 -4.96 1.90 4.66
CA GLY A 31 -4.05 1.55 5.73
C GLY A 31 -4.57 0.38 6.59
N PRO A 32 -3.67 -0.38 7.26
CA PRO A 32 -4.09 -1.55 8.00
C PRO A 32 -5.13 -1.23 9.07
N CYS A 33 -6.23 -1.97 9.07
CA CYS A 33 -7.31 -1.82 10.05
C CYS A 33 -7.70 -3.16 10.68
N LEU A 34 -8.15 -3.15 11.94
CA LEU A 34 -8.58 -4.37 12.61
C LEU A 34 -9.95 -4.83 12.08
N ASP A 35 -9.98 -5.96 11.40
CA ASP A 35 -11.21 -6.68 11.11
C ASP A 35 -11.78 -7.25 12.42
N LYS A 36 -13.01 -6.86 12.74
CA LYS A 36 -13.67 -7.25 14.00
C LYS A 36 -14.14 -8.70 14.03
N LEU A 37 -14.41 -9.30 12.87
CA LEU A 37 -14.87 -10.68 12.72
C LEU A 37 -13.69 -11.64 12.80
N THR A 38 -12.63 -11.37 12.04
CA THR A 38 -11.47 -12.26 11.96
C THR A 38 -10.44 -11.98 13.05
N ARG A 39 -10.52 -10.82 13.70
CA ARG A 39 -9.53 -10.31 14.68
C ARG A 39 -8.14 -10.13 14.09
N LYS A 40 -8.03 -10.03 12.77
CA LYS A 40 -6.80 -9.78 12.03
C LYS A 40 -6.71 -8.34 11.58
N SER A 41 -5.48 -7.87 11.33
CA SER A 41 -5.24 -6.64 10.61
C SER A 41 -5.43 -6.89 9.12
N HIS A 42 -6.22 -6.05 8.48
CA HIS A 42 -6.57 -6.12 7.07
C HIS A 42 -5.98 -4.92 6.33
N PHE A 43 -5.34 -5.13 5.19
CA PHE A 43 -4.73 -4.08 4.37
C PHE A 43 -4.97 -4.33 2.89
N GLU A 44 -5.28 -3.25 2.16
CA GLU A 44 -5.63 -3.32 0.74
C GLU A 44 -5.00 -2.18 -0.06
N ILE A 45 -4.68 -2.48 -1.31
CA ILE A 45 -4.29 -1.47 -2.30
C ILE A 45 -5.24 -1.54 -3.48
N TYR A 46 -5.82 -0.40 -3.80
CA TYR A 46 -6.73 -0.23 -4.91
C TYR A 46 -6.05 0.53 -6.04
N ARG A 47 -6.21 0.04 -7.27
CA ARG A 47 -6.00 0.86 -8.47
C ARG A 47 -7.24 1.71 -8.71
N LEU A 48 -7.06 2.98 -9.04
CA LEU A 48 -8.14 3.92 -9.35
C LEU A 48 -8.30 4.08 -10.87
N LYS A 49 -9.53 4.36 -11.33
CA LYS A 49 -9.80 4.71 -12.75
C LYS A 49 -9.27 6.11 -13.10
N GLY A 50 -9.18 6.95 -12.08
CA GLY A 50 -8.71 8.34 -12.10
C GLY A 50 -8.82 8.88 -10.68
N MET A 51 -8.21 10.05 -10.41
CA MET A 51 -8.14 10.63 -9.06
C MET A 51 -9.52 10.87 -8.42
N ARG A 52 -10.60 10.98 -9.23
CA ARG A 52 -11.98 11.21 -8.79
C ARG A 52 -12.97 10.16 -9.28
N ASP A 53 -12.53 9.19 -10.07
CA ASP A 53 -13.41 8.31 -10.87
C ASP A 53 -13.65 6.94 -10.21
N GLY A 54 -13.32 6.83 -8.92
CA GLY A 54 -13.56 5.64 -8.11
C GLY A 54 -12.56 4.50 -8.36
N LEU A 55 -12.87 3.36 -7.74
CA LEU A 55 -12.04 2.17 -7.74
C LEU A 55 -12.12 1.42 -9.08
N ASP A 56 -10.98 0.97 -9.58
CA ASP A 56 -10.87 0.09 -10.74
C ASP A 56 -10.76 -1.38 -10.31
N ALA A 57 -9.75 -1.68 -9.48
CA ALA A 57 -9.47 -3.04 -9.03
C ALA A 57 -8.72 -3.04 -7.68
N VAL A 58 -8.93 -4.07 -6.88
CA VAL A 58 -8.02 -4.43 -5.79
C VAL A 58 -6.80 -5.10 -6.42
N ILE A 59 -5.60 -4.58 -6.16
CA ILE A 59 -4.34 -5.12 -6.69
C ILE A 59 -3.51 -5.84 -5.63
N PHE A 60 -3.83 -5.62 -4.36
CA PHE A 60 -3.23 -6.31 -3.22
C PHE A 60 -4.22 -6.30 -2.06
N GLU A 61 -4.26 -7.42 -1.34
CA GLU A 61 -5.09 -7.62 -0.16
C GLU A 61 -4.39 -8.63 0.74
N THR A 62 -4.39 -8.38 2.05
CA THR A 62 -3.84 -9.32 3.02
C THR A 62 -4.51 -9.19 4.39
N ASP A 63 -4.66 -10.32 5.07
CA ASP A 63 -5.03 -10.41 6.48
C ASP A 63 -3.88 -10.99 7.30
N GLN A 64 -3.35 -10.22 8.24
CA GLN A 64 -2.23 -10.62 9.10
C GLN A 64 -2.52 -10.40 10.58
N ASP A 65 -1.68 -10.94 11.46
CA ASP A 65 -1.87 -10.82 12.90
C ASP A 65 -1.54 -9.42 13.46
N SER A 66 -0.86 -8.56 12.68
CA SER A 66 -0.58 -7.17 13.05
C SER A 66 -0.51 -6.23 11.84
N PRO A 67 -0.69 -4.90 12.05
CA PRO A 67 -0.48 -3.89 11.00
C PRO A 67 0.89 -3.98 10.35
N GLU A 68 1.94 -4.18 11.15
CA GLU A 68 3.32 -4.29 10.66
C GLU A 68 3.47 -5.50 9.73
N ALA A 69 2.87 -6.64 10.07
CA ALA A 69 2.90 -7.82 9.22
C ALA A 69 2.17 -7.60 7.88
N CYS A 70 1.08 -6.82 7.85
CA CYS A 70 0.45 -6.42 6.58
C CYS A 70 1.39 -5.60 5.71
N ILE A 71 2.12 -4.65 6.32
CA ILE A 71 3.07 -3.80 5.61
C ILE A 71 4.25 -4.62 5.08
N GLU A 72 4.82 -5.53 5.86
CA GLU A 72 5.87 -6.43 5.35
C GLU A 72 5.38 -7.26 4.16
N ALA A 73 4.18 -7.85 4.26
CA ALA A 73 3.60 -8.63 3.17
C ALA A 73 3.42 -7.79 1.90
N PHE A 74 2.99 -6.54 2.02
CA PHE A 74 2.93 -5.60 0.89
C PHE A 74 4.30 -5.30 0.30
N LEU A 75 5.29 -5.01 1.14
CA LEU A 75 6.63 -4.61 0.69
C LEU A 75 7.33 -5.72 -0.09
N GLU A 76 7.04 -6.98 0.23
CA GLU A 76 7.53 -8.18 -0.45
C GLU A 76 6.69 -8.58 -1.67
N ALA A 77 5.47 -8.03 -1.82
CA ALA A 77 4.57 -8.41 -2.90
C ALA A 77 4.99 -7.79 -4.24
N ALA A 78 5.13 -8.65 -5.25
CA ALA A 78 5.54 -8.29 -6.61
C ALA A 78 4.37 -7.73 -7.47
N ILE A 79 3.60 -6.79 -6.91
CA ILE A 79 2.34 -6.29 -7.51
C ILE A 79 2.53 -5.20 -8.56
N TRP A 80 3.75 -4.67 -8.71
CA TRP A 80 4.08 -3.59 -9.65
C TRP A 80 4.62 -4.15 -10.96
N GLY A 81 3.81 -4.96 -11.65
CA GLY A 81 4.25 -5.62 -12.88
C GLY A 81 5.33 -6.68 -12.66
N GLY A 82 5.31 -7.35 -11.51
CA GLY A 82 6.32 -8.32 -11.11
C GLY A 82 7.44 -7.74 -10.24
N HIS A 83 7.38 -6.44 -9.91
CA HIS A 83 8.32 -5.79 -9.00
C HIS A 83 7.70 -5.53 -7.63
N THR A 84 8.54 -5.58 -6.60
CA THR A 84 8.25 -5.18 -5.23
C THR A 84 8.19 -3.66 -5.11
N PHE A 85 7.61 -3.15 -4.03
CA PHE A 85 7.58 -1.72 -3.76
C PHE A 85 8.99 -1.10 -3.80
N TRP A 86 9.99 -1.77 -3.22
CA TRP A 86 11.35 -1.24 -3.12
C TRP A 86 12.03 -1.02 -4.46
N GLU A 87 11.72 -1.86 -5.45
CA GLU A 87 12.28 -1.76 -6.80
C GLU A 87 11.73 -0.54 -7.54
N VAL A 88 10.45 -0.20 -7.32
CA VAL A 88 9.76 0.87 -8.06
C VAL A 88 9.54 2.14 -7.23
N ALA A 89 9.88 2.15 -5.94
CA ALA A 89 9.58 3.25 -5.02
C ALA A 89 10.09 4.62 -5.51
N ARG A 90 11.23 4.65 -6.22
CA ARG A 90 11.81 5.90 -6.77
C ARG A 90 11.05 6.46 -7.97
N GLU A 91 10.24 5.63 -8.63
CA GLU A 91 9.40 6.01 -9.75
C GLU A 91 7.99 6.40 -9.32
N MET A 92 7.64 6.14 -8.05
CA MET A 92 6.36 6.51 -7.47
C MET A 92 6.34 7.97 -7.03
N GLN A 93 5.19 8.61 -7.21
CA GLN A 93 4.92 9.97 -6.75
C GLN A 93 3.83 9.95 -5.69
N TRP A 94 4.11 10.52 -4.53
CA TRP A 94 3.14 10.74 -3.46
C TRP A 94 2.20 11.88 -3.84
N VAL A 95 0.90 11.70 -3.59
CA VAL A 95 -0.14 12.65 -4.01
C VAL A 95 -0.93 13.19 -2.82
#